data_AF-Q32IE0-F1
#
_entry.id   AF-Q32IE0-F1
#
_cell.length_a   1.000
_cell.length_b   1.000
_cell.length_c   1.000
_cell.angle_alpha   90.00
_cell.angle_beta   90.00
_cell.angle_gamma   90.00
#
_symmetry.space_group_name_H-M   'P 1'
#
loop_
_entity.id
_entity.type
_entity.pdbx_description
1 polymer ?
#
loop_
_entity_poly.entity_id
_entity_poly.type
_entity_poly.pdbx_seq_one_letter_code
_entity_poly.pdbx_strand_id
1 'polypeptide(L)'
;MARNKQALRRTVQATADGYENFIARVGMQTPNQHSASTYRANFTSRNRMLVEWSYRSSWIIGEAVDAIPDDMTRKGIRITSEIDAKDRGILESQLDELQIWDALNG
;
A
#
# COMPACT_ATOMS: atom_id res chain seq x y z
N MET A 1 -9.56 -52.80 29.78
CA MET A 1 -9.72 -53.77 28.68
C MET A 1 -8.82 -53.34 27.53
N ALA A 2 -7.95 -54.24 27.05
CA ALA A 2 -6.91 -53.97 26.05
C ALA A 2 -7.32 -54.41 24.63
N ARG A 3 -6.73 -53.76 23.59
CA ARG A 3 -6.36 -54.26 22.23
C ARG A 3 -6.37 -53.08 21.22
N ASN A 4 -5.55 -52.98 20.16
CA ASN A 4 -4.27 -53.56 19.74
C ASN A 4 -3.89 -52.93 18.37
N LYS A 5 -2.59 -52.93 18.04
CA LYS A 5 -1.95 -53.00 16.69
C LYS A 5 -2.13 -51.87 15.66
N GLN A 6 -1.09 -51.02 15.56
CA GLN A 6 -0.68 -50.36 14.30
C GLN A 6 0.14 -51.33 13.43
N ALA A 7 -0.24 -51.48 12.16
CA ALA A 7 0.52 -52.19 11.14
C ALA A 7 0.85 -51.25 9.96
N LEU A 8 2.04 -51.40 9.40
CA LEU A 8 2.78 -50.49 8.52
C LEU A 8 2.05 -50.08 7.23
N ARG A 9 2.11 -48.79 6.87
CA ARG A 9 1.73 -48.31 5.52
C ARG A 9 2.90 -47.60 4.83
N ARG A 10 3.25 -48.16 3.67
CA ARG A 10 4.20 -47.71 2.65
C ARG A 10 3.83 -46.28 2.21
N THR A 11 4.68 -45.29 2.44
CA THR A 11 4.46 -43.92 1.97
C THR A 11 4.81 -43.81 0.49
N VAL A 12 3.78 -43.54 -0.32
CA VAL A 12 3.86 -43.19 -1.74
C VAL A 12 4.57 -41.84 -1.88
N GLN A 13 5.70 -41.77 -2.58
CA GLN A 13 6.25 -40.48 -3.01
C GLN A 13 5.47 -40.00 -4.23
N ALA A 14 4.82 -38.84 -4.12
CA ALA A 14 4.18 -38.18 -5.24
C ALA A 14 5.26 -37.48 -6.09
N THR A 15 5.36 -37.86 -7.37
CA THR A 15 6.06 -37.04 -8.35
C THR A 15 5.16 -35.86 -8.68
N ALA A 16 5.56 -34.65 -8.27
CA ALA A 16 4.92 -33.42 -8.71
C ALA A 16 5.50 -33.04 -10.07
N ASP A 17 4.75 -33.25 -11.14
CA ASP A 17 5.10 -32.75 -12.46
C ASP A 17 4.82 -31.24 -12.58
N GLY A 18 5.61 -30.56 -13.41
CA GLY A 18 5.45 -29.15 -13.72
C GLY A 18 4.69 -28.95 -15.02
N TYR A 19 3.71 -28.06 -15.03
CA TYR A 19 2.98 -27.64 -16.24
C TYR A 19 3.60 -26.36 -16.81
N GLU A 20 3.94 -26.38 -18.10
CA GLU A 20 4.37 -25.20 -18.86
C GLU A 20 3.50 -25.02 -20.12
N ASN A 21 3.05 -23.79 -20.37
CA ASN A 21 2.28 -23.39 -21.54
C ASN A 21 2.81 -22.07 -22.08
N PHE A 22 3.68 -22.17 -23.08
CA PHE A 22 4.34 -21.03 -23.71
C PHE A 22 3.37 -20.13 -24.49
N ILE A 23 2.27 -20.68 -25.04
CA ILE A 23 1.24 -19.90 -25.74
C ILE A 23 0.52 -18.99 -24.75
N ALA A 24 0.19 -19.51 -23.56
CA ALA A 24 -0.45 -18.76 -22.50
C ALA A 24 0.52 -17.91 -21.65
N ARG A 25 1.84 -17.98 -21.92
CA ARG A 25 2.90 -17.35 -21.10
C ARG A 25 2.83 -17.76 -19.62
N VAL A 26 2.61 -19.05 -19.38
CA VAL A 26 2.57 -19.66 -18.04
C VAL A 26 3.68 -20.71 -17.95
N GLY A 27 4.52 -20.63 -16.94
CA GLY A 27 5.66 -21.53 -16.75
C GLY A 27 6.84 -20.78 -16.16
N MET A 28 7.76 -21.52 -15.55
CA MET A 28 8.96 -20.93 -14.96
C MET A 28 9.77 -20.24 -16.07
N GLN A 29 10.20 -19.00 -15.82
CA GLN A 29 10.99 -18.20 -16.78
C GLN A 29 10.25 -17.73 -18.06
N THR A 30 8.92 -17.83 -18.13
CA THR A 30 8.16 -17.25 -19.27
C THR A 30 7.76 -15.79 -19.00
N PRO A 31 8.18 -14.80 -19.83
CA PRO A 31 7.74 -13.41 -19.65
C PRO A 31 6.25 -13.29 -19.97
N ASN A 32 5.46 -12.89 -18.97
CA ASN A 32 4.03 -12.68 -19.09
C ASN A 32 3.73 -11.31 -19.75
N GLN A 33 2.47 -11.04 -20.07
CA GLN A 33 2.05 -9.79 -20.73
C GLN A 33 2.48 -8.54 -19.94
N HIS A 34 2.59 -8.65 -18.61
CA HIS A 34 3.02 -7.56 -17.73
C HIS A 34 4.53 -7.43 -17.61
N SER A 35 5.33 -8.44 -17.96
CA SER A 35 6.79 -8.38 -17.87
C SER A 35 7.40 -7.28 -18.74
N ALA A 36 6.72 -6.85 -19.81
CA ALA A 36 7.12 -5.72 -20.64
C ALA A 36 6.38 -4.41 -20.30
N SER A 37 5.47 -4.43 -19.34
CA SER A 37 4.73 -3.25 -18.93
C SER A 37 5.65 -2.33 -18.12
N THR A 38 5.90 -1.13 -18.63
CA THR A 38 6.58 -0.07 -17.91
C THR A 38 5.61 1.07 -17.66
N TYR A 39 5.80 1.78 -16.56
CA TYR A 39 5.06 3.03 -16.31
C TYR A 39 5.51 4.08 -17.33
N ARG A 40 4.63 4.44 -18.27
CA ARG A 40 4.86 5.60 -19.15
C ARG A 40 4.26 6.83 -18.49
N ALA A 41 5.11 7.71 -18.00
CA ALA A 41 4.64 8.96 -17.43
C ALA A 41 3.98 9.84 -18.50
N ASN A 42 2.71 10.19 -18.28
CA ASN A 42 1.97 11.16 -19.07
C ASN A 42 1.85 12.48 -18.28
N PHE A 43 2.90 13.29 -18.32
CA PHE A 43 2.96 14.53 -17.55
C PHE A 43 2.06 15.61 -18.16
N THR A 44 1.26 16.29 -17.34
CA THR A 44 0.52 17.51 -17.74
C THR A 44 1.46 18.63 -18.19
N SER A 45 2.65 18.73 -17.58
CA SER A 45 3.71 19.66 -17.99
C SER A 45 5.08 19.00 -17.88
N ARG A 46 5.97 19.28 -18.84
CA ARG A 46 7.39 18.90 -18.79
C ARG A 46 8.30 20.04 -18.35
N ASN A 47 7.75 21.24 -18.14
CA ASN A 47 8.53 22.39 -17.69
C ASN A 47 8.57 22.44 -16.16
N ARG A 48 9.42 21.60 -15.56
CA ARG A 48 9.61 21.56 -14.09
C ARG A 48 9.97 22.93 -13.53
N MET A 49 10.83 23.68 -14.21
CA MET A 49 11.27 25.01 -13.77
C MET A 49 10.10 25.98 -13.65
N LEU A 50 9.21 26.02 -14.64
CA LEU A 50 8.03 26.88 -14.58
C LEU A 50 7.13 26.52 -13.39
N VAL A 51 6.89 25.23 -13.14
CA VAL A 51 6.06 24.77 -12.01
C VAL A 51 6.71 25.17 -10.68
N GLU A 52 8.01 24.94 -10.54
CA GLU A 52 8.76 25.28 -9.32
C GLU A 52 8.78 26.80 -9.06
N TRP A 53 9.09 27.61 -10.08
CA TRP A 53 9.07 29.07 -9.94
C TRP A 53 7.67 29.59 -9.66
N SER A 54 6.64 29.01 -10.26
CA SER A 54 5.24 29.38 -10.01
C SER A 54 4.89 29.23 -8.52
N TYR A 55 5.22 28.08 -7.91
CA TYR A 55 5.00 27.83 -6.49
C TYR A 55 5.83 28.75 -5.59
N ARG A 56 7.13 28.94 -5.91
CA ARG A 56 8.06 29.70 -5.05
C ARG A 56 7.93 31.21 -5.13
N SER A 57 7.39 31.76 -6.23
CA SER A 57 7.35 33.22 -6.47
C SER A 57 5.97 33.85 -6.33
N SER A 58 4.89 33.05 -6.33
CA SER A 58 3.52 33.54 -6.22
C SER A 58 2.84 32.96 -5.00
N TRP A 59 2.49 33.82 -4.05
CA TRP A 59 1.73 33.43 -2.86
C TRP A 59 0.37 32.80 -3.21
N ILE A 60 -0.26 33.23 -4.32
CA ILE A 60 -1.55 32.68 -4.79
C ILE A 60 -1.38 31.22 -5.23
N ILE A 61 -0.27 30.91 -5.91
CA ILE A 61 -0.01 29.55 -6.39
C ILE A 61 0.43 28.67 -5.22
N GLY A 62 1.20 29.20 -4.27
CA GLY A 62 1.48 28.56 -2.99
C GLY A 62 0.18 28.13 -2.29
N GLU A 63 -0.69 29.08 -2.00
CA GLU A 63 -2.00 28.83 -1.37
C GLU A 63 -2.84 27.80 -2.14
N ALA A 64 -2.88 27.90 -3.48
CA ALA A 64 -3.64 26.96 -4.31
C ALA A 64 -3.10 25.52 -4.25
N VAL A 65 -1.79 25.34 -4.06
CA VAL A 65 -1.16 24.02 -3.93
C VAL A 65 -1.31 23.48 -2.51
N ASP A 66 -1.19 24.34 -1.50
CA ASP A 66 -1.17 23.96 -0.08
C ASP A 66 -2.58 23.73 0.49
N ALA A 67 -3.62 24.37 -0.09
CA ALA A 67 -5.00 24.25 0.38
C ALA A 67 -5.55 22.81 0.44
N ILE A 68 -5.12 21.93 -0.48
CA ILE A 68 -5.58 20.53 -0.51
C ILE A 68 -4.91 19.72 0.63
N PRO A 69 -3.56 19.68 0.73
CA PRO A 69 -2.89 19.08 1.89
C PRO A 69 -3.41 19.59 3.24
N ASP A 70 -3.61 20.89 3.40
CA ASP A 70 -4.10 21.50 4.64
C ASP A 70 -5.52 21.04 5.00
N ASP A 71 -6.39 20.82 4.00
CA ASP A 71 -7.73 20.27 4.24
C ASP A 71 -7.67 18.78 4.63
N MET A 72 -6.71 18.02 4.08
CA MET A 72 -6.56 16.59 4.39
C MET A 72 -6.17 16.35 5.85
N THR A 73 -5.35 17.21 6.43
CA THR A 73 -4.89 17.09 7.82
C THR A 73 -5.86 17.72 8.82
N ARG A 74 -6.69 18.68 8.41
CA ARG A 74 -7.66 19.39 9.28
C ARG A 74 -8.61 18.48 10.07
N LYS A 75 -9.04 17.35 9.49
CA LYS A 75 -9.93 16.39 10.17
C LYS A 75 -9.21 15.17 10.75
N GLY A 76 -7.91 15.03 10.44
CA GLY A 76 -7.13 13.85 10.78
C GLY A 76 -7.60 12.57 10.10
N ILE A 77 -7.28 11.44 10.73
CA ILE A 77 -7.62 10.08 10.25
C ILE A 77 -8.62 9.39 11.17
N ARG A 78 -9.31 8.38 10.63
CA ARG A 78 -10.12 7.43 11.42
C ARG A 78 -9.42 6.09 11.51
N ILE A 79 -9.17 5.61 12.72
CA ILE A 79 -8.52 4.31 12.94
C ILE A 79 -9.55 3.18 12.77
N THR A 80 -9.47 2.44 11.67
CA THR A 80 -10.30 1.26 11.39
C THR A 80 -9.55 -0.03 11.74
N SER A 81 -9.41 -0.31 13.04
CA SER A 81 -8.81 -1.55 13.55
C SER A 81 -9.79 -2.32 14.41
N GLU A 82 -9.58 -3.64 14.54
CA GLU A 82 -10.38 -4.54 15.39
C GLU A 82 -10.08 -4.39 16.90
N ILE A 83 -9.33 -3.36 17.31
CA ILE A 83 -9.04 -3.10 18.72
C ILE A 83 -10.31 -2.73 19.49
N ASP A 84 -10.27 -2.96 20.81
CA ASP A 84 -11.34 -2.57 21.71
C ASP A 84 -11.62 -1.05 21.60
N ALA A 85 -12.90 -0.68 21.72
CA ALA A 85 -13.33 0.71 21.59
C ALA A 85 -12.66 1.63 22.62
N LYS A 86 -12.37 1.11 23.83
CA LYS A 86 -11.66 1.85 24.87
C LYS A 86 -10.24 2.19 24.45
N ASP A 87 -9.51 1.21 23.91
CA ASP A 87 -8.12 1.39 23.49
C ASP A 87 -8.04 2.34 22.28
N ARG A 88 -9.01 2.26 21.36
CA ARG A 88 -9.13 3.23 20.25
C ARG A 88 -9.33 4.65 20.79
N GLY A 89 -10.22 4.84 21.76
CA GLY A 89 -10.47 6.15 22.36
C GLY A 89 -9.27 6.73 23.08
N ILE A 90 -8.45 5.90 23.75
CA ILE A 90 -7.19 6.34 24.36
C ILE A 90 -6.22 6.83 23.27
N LEU A 91 -6.07 6.07 22.19
CA LEU A 91 -5.20 6.46 21.08
C LEU A 91 -5.65 7.79 20.45
N GLU A 92 -6.93 7.91 20.10
CA GLU A 92 -7.50 9.13 19.53
C GLU A 92 -7.29 10.34 20.46
N SER A 93 -7.54 10.18 21.77
CA SER A 93 -7.29 11.23 22.75
C SER A 93 -5.82 11.64 22.86
N GLN A 94 -4.88 10.69 22.75
CA GLN A 94 -3.45 10.99 22.78
C GLN A 94 -2.99 11.69 21.50
N LEU A 95 -3.54 11.31 20.33
CA LEU A 95 -3.26 12.00 19.06
C LEU A 95 -3.71 13.47 19.13
N ASP A 96 -4.86 13.73 19.74
CA ASP A 96 -5.41 15.08 19.94
C ASP A 96 -4.60 15.88 20.97
N GLU A 97 -4.25 15.27 22.12
CA GLU A 97 -3.44 15.93 23.16
C GLU A 97 -2.05 16.35 22.65
N LEU A 98 -1.45 15.51 21.80
CA LEU A 98 -0.17 15.79 21.16
C LEU A 98 -0.28 16.74 19.95
N GLN A 99 -1.49 17.17 19.58
CA GLN A 99 -1.77 18.05 18.44
C GLN A 99 -1.08 17.59 17.14
N ILE A 100 -1.08 16.29 16.88
CA ILE A 100 -0.29 15.71 15.79
C ILE A 100 -0.69 16.30 14.44
N TRP A 101 -1.98 16.57 14.24
CA TRP A 101 -2.47 17.15 12.98
C TRP A 101 -2.03 18.60 12.79
N ASP A 102 -1.98 19.39 13.85
CA ASP A 102 -1.49 20.78 13.80
C ASP A 102 0.02 20.80 13.54
N ALA A 103 0.76 19.86 14.16
CA ALA A 103 2.20 19.72 13.96
C ALA A 103 2.58 19.22 12.55
N LEU A 104 1.66 18.58 11.83
CA LEU A 104 1.87 18.18 10.43
C LEU A 104 1.72 19.35 9.45
N ASN A 105 0.99 20.39 9.82
CA ASN A 105 0.77 21.59 8.99
C ASN A 105 1.71 22.76 9.34
N GLY A 106 2.44 22.67 10.45
CA GLY A 106 3.36 23.72 10.95
C GLY A 106 4.77 23.61 10.39
#